data_AF-A0AAW9JDF1-F1
#
_entry.id   AF-A0AAW9JDF1-F1
#
_cell.length_a   1.000
_cell.length_b   1.000
_cell.length_c   1.000
_cell.angle_alpha   90.00
_cell.angle_beta   90.00
_cell.angle_gamma   90.00
#
_symmetry.space_group_name_H-M   'P 1'
#
loop_
_entity.id
_entity.type
_entity.pdbx_description
1 polymer ?
#
loop_
_entity_poly.entity_id
_entity_poly.type
_entity_poly.pdbx_seq_one_letter_code
_entity_poly.pdbx_strand_id
1 'polypeptide(L)'
;MKKLSREFDNYLSSKNKTYTDLAREIGVAKSTISNWINRDKEISVYTFAKIAYVIFANDKDKQEQKIIDYLGTLEDRLNINVKVAFAIAHLNDHVLLIEYLAGICKESKDVELKRFADIFNLYIDRLKGKNVREVYLNIQKARNSNVDVEIFCDILSMLILCDLGDFGLMQGYKERIEKNIRDDKLVTNIFLKSLYGFWVKELWSYSILRKNNSLQFVIENGELRTYKDIEFFPVMEALLNIRSGENYMFSDYKKSLYFFREALNVLKGAKGSLKYNIALNDINFIRIFWWKDLNKIDFDRLHPAEYALFLIKKGKNQQAINILEEIRSKRKMLTPLQTCYLGMAKQDIHLIKQSIDMFKVNNDFLYVKFAEVIYDKYAENII
;
A
#
# COMPACT_ATOMS: atom_id res chain seq x y z
N MET A 1 -20.26 23.48 6.99
CA MET A 1 -19.07 24.27 6.56
C MET A 1 -18.56 25.23 7.64
N LYS A 2 -19.33 26.25 8.08
CA LYS A 2 -18.88 27.31 9.03
C LYS A 2 -18.15 26.83 10.31
N LYS A 3 -18.62 25.75 10.95
CA LYS A 3 -17.97 25.20 12.15
C LYS A 3 -16.54 24.72 11.85
N LEU A 4 -16.37 24.02 10.73
CA LEU A 4 -15.08 23.48 10.29
C LEU A 4 -14.14 24.63 9.90
N SER A 5 -14.61 25.60 9.12
CA SER A 5 -13.80 26.77 8.74
C SER A 5 -13.30 27.55 9.97
N ARG A 6 -14.13 27.73 11.00
CA ARG A 6 -13.74 28.40 12.26
C ARG A 6 -12.70 27.63 13.06
N GLU A 7 -12.80 26.30 13.11
CA GLU A 7 -11.79 25.48 13.79
C GLU A 7 -10.41 25.66 13.15
N PHE A 8 -10.37 25.73 11.82
CA PHE A 8 -9.15 25.93 11.05
C PHE A 8 -8.59 27.34 11.23
N ASP A 9 -9.45 28.36 11.25
CA ASP A 9 -9.05 29.75 11.50
C ASP A 9 -8.47 29.93 12.93
N ASN A 10 -9.10 29.29 13.92
CA ASN A 10 -8.59 29.23 15.29
C ASN A 10 -7.21 28.54 15.36
N TYR A 11 -7.02 27.43 14.62
CA TYR A 11 -5.72 26.77 14.55
C TYR A 11 -4.65 27.71 13.99
N LEU A 12 -4.91 28.36 12.86
CA LEU A 12 -3.97 29.30 12.24
C LEU A 12 -3.60 30.43 13.20
N SER A 13 -4.61 31.01 13.85
CA SER A 13 -4.42 32.05 14.88
C SER A 13 -3.56 31.54 16.04
N SER A 14 -3.82 30.34 16.56
CA SER A 14 -3.05 29.75 17.66
C SER A 14 -1.59 29.46 17.31
N LYS A 15 -1.27 29.35 16.01
CA LYS A 15 0.08 29.11 15.49
C LYS A 15 0.74 30.36 14.91
N ASN A 16 0.11 31.53 15.03
CA ASN A 16 0.54 32.77 14.37
C ASN A 16 0.80 32.59 12.86
N LYS A 17 0.03 31.71 12.19
CA LYS A 17 0.14 31.45 10.74
C LYS A 17 -0.91 32.25 9.98
N THR A 18 -0.52 32.83 8.85
CA THR A 18 -1.46 33.52 7.95
C THR A 18 -2.05 32.57 6.91
N TYR A 19 -3.13 32.99 6.24
CA TYR A 19 -3.64 32.27 5.06
C TYR A 19 -2.60 32.16 3.93
N THR A 20 -1.68 33.11 3.83
CA THR A 20 -0.59 33.07 2.85
C THR A 20 0.38 31.94 3.17
N ASP A 21 0.70 31.75 4.45
CA ASP A 21 1.62 30.70 4.88
C ASP A 21 1.02 29.32 4.64
N LEU A 22 -0.24 29.12 5.05
CA LEU A 22 -0.95 27.87 4.77
C LEU A 22 -1.05 27.59 3.26
N ALA A 23 -1.38 28.60 2.46
CA ALA A 23 -1.51 28.44 1.01
C ALA A 23 -0.17 28.07 0.35
N ARG A 24 0.96 28.62 0.86
CA ARG A 24 2.31 28.24 0.43
C ARG A 24 2.62 26.79 0.79
N GLU A 25 2.32 26.38 2.02
CA GLU A 25 2.56 25.01 2.52
C GLU A 25 1.79 23.96 1.70
N ILE A 26 0.51 24.20 1.37
CA ILE A 26 -0.28 23.22 0.60
C ILE A 26 -0.20 23.41 -0.92
N GLY A 27 0.54 24.42 -1.39
CA GLY A 27 0.74 24.70 -2.82
C GLY A 27 -0.53 25.17 -3.57
N VAL A 28 -1.30 26.12 -3.01
CA VAL A 28 -2.45 26.75 -3.67
C VAL A 28 -2.40 28.27 -3.60
N ALA A 29 -3.27 28.96 -4.35
CA ALA A 29 -3.41 30.41 -4.22
C ALA A 29 -4.05 30.80 -2.87
N LYS A 30 -3.54 31.86 -2.21
CA LYS A 30 -4.11 32.43 -0.98
C LYS A 30 -5.63 32.64 -1.07
N SER A 31 -6.10 33.07 -2.24
CA SER A 31 -7.52 33.30 -2.50
C SER A 31 -8.37 32.06 -2.25
N THR A 32 -7.86 30.86 -2.56
CA THR A 32 -8.51 29.57 -2.29
C THR A 32 -8.85 29.41 -0.80
N ILE A 33 -7.86 29.64 0.07
CA ILE A 33 -8.02 29.55 1.53
C ILE A 33 -8.96 30.64 2.03
N SER A 34 -8.73 31.90 1.64
CA SER A 34 -9.52 33.02 2.13
C SER A 34 -10.99 32.95 1.69
N ASN A 35 -11.27 32.42 0.50
CA ASN A 35 -12.64 32.25 0.01
C ASN A 35 -13.34 31.11 0.76
N TRP A 36 -12.62 30.03 1.06
CA TRP A 36 -13.16 28.93 1.84
C TRP A 36 -13.50 29.34 3.28
N ILE A 37 -12.58 30.03 3.95
CA ILE A 37 -12.76 30.41 5.35
C ILE A 37 -13.76 31.57 5.50
N ASN A 38 -13.62 32.64 4.70
CA ASN A 38 -14.35 33.88 4.91
C ASN A 38 -15.62 34.03 4.06
N ARG A 39 -15.74 33.26 2.97
CA ARG A 39 -16.84 33.41 1.99
C ARG A 39 -17.65 32.13 1.80
N ASP A 40 -17.46 31.14 2.67
CA ASP A 40 -18.13 29.83 2.63
C ASP A 40 -18.09 29.16 1.23
N LYS A 41 -16.99 29.36 0.47
CA LYS A 41 -16.83 28.73 -0.85
C LYS A 41 -16.21 27.35 -0.71
N GLU A 42 -16.82 26.36 -1.37
CA GLU A 42 -16.25 25.01 -1.44
C GLU A 42 -14.88 24.98 -2.14
N ILE A 43 -14.04 24.07 -1.67
CA ILE A 43 -12.76 23.69 -2.28
C ILE A 43 -12.77 22.19 -2.61
N SER A 44 -11.85 21.74 -3.45
CA SER A 44 -11.73 20.31 -3.71
C SER A 44 -11.33 19.55 -2.43
N VAL A 45 -11.81 18.31 -2.28
CA VAL A 45 -11.39 17.43 -1.18
C VAL A 45 -9.88 17.17 -1.23
N TYR A 46 -9.25 17.20 -2.40
CA TYR A 46 -7.80 17.11 -2.55
C TYR A 46 -7.10 18.27 -1.82
N THR A 47 -7.57 19.50 -2.05
CA THR A 47 -7.06 20.68 -1.35
C THR A 47 -7.34 20.57 0.15
N PHE A 48 -8.55 20.20 0.53
CA PHE A 48 -8.92 20.08 1.94
C PHE A 48 -8.09 19.01 2.69
N ALA A 49 -7.84 17.85 2.08
CA ALA A 49 -7.01 16.80 2.66
C ALA A 49 -5.59 17.28 2.98
N LYS A 50 -5.00 18.12 2.10
CA LYS A 50 -3.70 18.75 2.37
C LYS A 50 -3.76 19.72 3.55
N ILE A 51 -4.85 20.48 3.68
CA ILE A 51 -5.05 21.36 4.84
C ILE A 51 -5.17 20.51 6.12
N ALA A 52 -5.99 19.45 6.10
CA ALA A 52 -6.16 18.55 7.23
C ALA A 52 -4.81 17.93 7.66
N TYR A 53 -4.00 17.49 6.70
CA TYR A 53 -2.64 16.98 6.95
C TYR A 53 -1.74 17.99 7.67
N VAL A 54 -1.69 19.23 7.19
CA VAL A 54 -0.87 20.30 7.78
C VAL A 54 -1.33 20.69 9.18
N ILE A 55 -2.64 20.75 9.40
CA ILE A 55 -3.21 21.18 10.68
C ILE A 55 -3.09 20.09 11.74
N PHE A 56 -3.45 18.86 11.38
CA PHE A 56 -3.46 17.71 12.28
C PHE A 56 -2.23 16.85 12.04
N ALA A 57 -1.06 17.48 11.97
CA ALA A 57 0.20 16.80 11.68
C ALA A 57 0.46 15.66 12.69
N ASN A 58 0.78 14.47 12.17
CA ASN A 58 0.98 13.23 12.93
C ASN A 58 -0.28 12.66 13.62
N ASP A 59 -1.48 13.20 13.36
CA ASP A 59 -2.75 12.70 13.89
C ASP A 59 -3.63 12.20 12.74
N LYS A 60 -3.30 11.01 12.22
CA LYS A 60 -3.96 10.39 11.06
C LYS A 60 -5.46 10.27 11.26
N ASP A 61 -5.90 9.85 12.45
CA ASP A 61 -7.30 9.64 12.78
C ASP A 61 -8.07 10.96 12.72
N LYS A 62 -7.50 12.07 13.22
CA LYS A 62 -8.12 13.40 13.06
C LYS A 62 -8.10 13.86 11.61
N GLN A 63 -7.02 13.64 10.86
CA GLN A 63 -6.98 14.00 9.43
C GLN A 63 -8.14 13.34 8.68
N GLU A 64 -8.29 12.04 8.88
CA GLU A 64 -9.34 11.21 8.32
C GLU A 64 -10.74 11.72 8.71
N GLN A 65 -10.99 11.90 10.01
CA GLN A 65 -12.28 12.40 10.51
C GLN A 65 -12.62 13.78 9.93
N LYS A 66 -11.63 14.66 9.77
CA LYS A 66 -11.87 16.01 9.21
C LYS A 66 -12.22 15.97 7.73
N ILE A 67 -11.64 15.04 6.98
CA ILE A 67 -12.02 14.83 5.57
C ILE A 67 -13.47 14.31 5.49
N ILE A 68 -13.88 13.40 6.37
CA ILE A 68 -15.27 12.93 6.49
C ILE A 68 -16.20 14.12 6.80
N ASP A 69 -15.88 14.91 7.84
CA ASP A 69 -16.64 16.09 8.24
C ASP A 69 -16.80 17.08 7.07
N TYR A 70 -15.73 17.29 6.29
CA TYR A 70 -15.76 18.20 5.15
C TYR A 70 -16.66 17.69 4.02
N LEU A 71 -16.52 16.41 3.65
CA LEU A 71 -17.35 15.78 2.61
C LEU A 71 -18.84 15.86 2.96
N GLY A 72 -19.19 15.69 4.24
CA GLY A 72 -20.57 15.85 4.73
C GLY A 72 -21.12 17.28 4.66
N THR A 73 -20.29 18.27 4.30
CA THR A 73 -20.72 19.67 4.13
C THR A 73 -20.79 20.12 2.68
N LEU A 74 -20.43 19.26 1.73
CA LEU A 74 -20.48 19.59 0.30
C LEU A 74 -21.93 19.54 -0.20
N GLU A 75 -22.36 20.63 -0.83
CA GLU A 75 -23.64 20.76 -1.52
C GLU A 75 -23.47 20.45 -3.02
N ASP A 76 -22.29 20.75 -3.58
CA ASP A 76 -21.98 20.56 -5.00
C ASP A 76 -20.84 19.54 -5.22
N ARG A 77 -20.84 18.94 -6.42
CA ARG A 77 -19.72 18.11 -6.93
C ARG A 77 -19.29 16.98 -5.98
N LEU A 78 -20.20 16.47 -5.15
CA LEU A 78 -19.93 15.36 -4.24
C LEU A 78 -19.46 14.13 -5.02
N ASN A 79 -20.04 13.88 -6.20
CA ASN A 79 -19.69 12.77 -7.08
C ASN A 79 -18.19 12.69 -7.40
N ILE A 80 -17.54 13.79 -7.78
CA ILE A 80 -16.12 13.81 -8.10
C ILE A 80 -15.26 13.82 -6.83
N ASN A 81 -15.70 14.52 -5.78
CA ASN A 81 -14.96 14.55 -4.52
C ASN A 81 -14.94 13.17 -3.84
N VAL A 82 -15.99 12.36 -3.94
CA VAL A 82 -16.00 10.98 -3.43
C VAL A 82 -14.92 10.12 -4.09
N LYS A 83 -14.75 10.22 -5.42
CA LYS A 83 -13.72 9.45 -6.15
C LYS A 83 -12.30 9.89 -5.75
N VAL A 84 -12.08 11.20 -5.69
CA VAL A 84 -10.80 11.79 -5.27
C VAL A 84 -10.48 11.41 -3.82
N ALA A 85 -11.47 11.51 -2.92
CA ALA A 85 -11.33 11.13 -1.52
C ALA A 85 -11.00 9.64 -1.38
N PHE A 86 -11.60 8.77 -2.19
CA PHE A 86 -11.32 7.34 -2.14
C PHE A 86 -9.87 7.03 -2.50
N ALA A 87 -9.35 7.65 -3.56
CA ALA A 87 -7.95 7.51 -3.94
C ALA A 87 -7.02 8.04 -2.83
N ILE A 88 -7.29 9.24 -2.29
CA ILE A 88 -6.52 9.78 -1.15
C ILE A 88 -6.56 8.82 0.04
N ALA A 89 -7.74 8.28 0.35
CA ALA A 89 -7.95 7.43 1.49
C ALA A 89 -7.13 6.15 1.38
N HIS A 90 -7.13 5.51 0.21
CA HIS A 90 -6.29 4.33 -0.01
C HIS A 90 -4.79 4.65 0.05
N LEU A 91 -4.35 5.73 -0.62
CA LEU A 91 -2.94 6.12 -0.63
C LEU A 91 -2.40 6.49 0.76
N ASN A 92 -3.27 6.92 1.67
CA ASN A 92 -2.92 7.25 3.06
C ASN A 92 -3.37 6.22 4.10
N ASP A 93 -3.90 5.07 3.67
CA ASP A 93 -4.43 4.03 4.56
C ASP A 93 -5.53 4.54 5.52
N HIS A 94 -6.35 5.51 5.09
CA HIS A 94 -7.51 6.02 5.81
C HIS A 94 -8.70 5.05 5.64
N VAL A 95 -8.76 4.03 6.50
CA VAL A 95 -9.75 2.94 6.42
C VAL A 95 -11.18 3.42 6.76
N LEU A 96 -11.36 4.27 7.77
CA LEU A 96 -12.67 4.82 8.14
C LEU A 96 -13.27 5.68 7.01
N LEU A 97 -12.44 6.43 6.29
CA LEU A 97 -12.86 7.23 5.15
C LEU A 97 -13.26 6.32 3.97
N ILE A 98 -12.52 5.24 3.71
CA ILE A 98 -12.93 4.23 2.71
C ILE A 98 -14.31 3.66 3.06
N GLU A 99 -14.53 3.30 4.33
CA GLU A 99 -15.82 2.76 4.80
C GLU A 99 -16.96 3.78 4.69
N TYR A 100 -16.70 5.03 5.09
CA TYR A 100 -17.65 6.14 4.96
C TYR A 100 -18.04 6.39 3.49
N LEU A 101 -17.07 6.43 2.58
CA LEU A 101 -17.31 6.65 1.15
C LEU A 101 -18.12 5.51 0.53
N ALA A 102 -17.85 4.25 0.89
CA ALA A 102 -18.66 3.12 0.44
C ALA A 102 -20.10 3.22 0.96
N GLY A 103 -20.29 3.67 2.21
CA GLY A 103 -21.60 3.95 2.81
C GLY A 103 -22.38 5.01 2.02
N ILE A 104 -21.76 6.16 1.73
CA ILE A 104 -22.36 7.21 0.90
C ILE A 104 -22.79 6.66 -0.45
N CYS A 105 -21.90 5.94 -1.15
CA CYS A 105 -22.22 5.36 -2.46
C CYS A 105 -23.41 4.40 -2.39
N LYS A 106 -23.46 3.55 -1.37
CA LYS A 106 -24.53 2.56 -1.19
C LYS A 106 -25.90 3.19 -0.94
N GLU A 107 -25.94 4.25 -0.13
CA GLU A 107 -27.18 4.92 0.28
C GLU A 107 -27.63 6.03 -0.69
N SER A 108 -26.75 6.43 -1.62
CA SER A 108 -27.02 7.51 -2.55
C SER A 108 -28.18 7.21 -3.51
N LYS A 109 -29.01 8.23 -3.72
CA LYS A 109 -30.02 8.27 -4.80
C LYS A 109 -29.42 8.69 -6.15
N ASP A 110 -28.23 9.28 -6.16
CA ASP A 110 -27.49 9.60 -7.37
C ASP A 110 -26.91 8.31 -7.98
N VAL A 111 -27.39 7.99 -9.19
CA VAL A 111 -26.99 6.80 -9.94
C VAL A 111 -25.48 6.78 -10.18
N GLU A 112 -24.85 7.92 -10.43
CA GLU A 112 -23.40 7.96 -10.68
C GLU A 112 -22.60 7.61 -9.43
N LEU A 113 -23.02 8.07 -8.25
CA LEU A 113 -22.40 7.66 -6.98
C LEU A 113 -22.67 6.19 -6.66
N LYS A 114 -23.89 5.71 -6.93
CA LYS A 114 -24.31 4.34 -6.62
C LYS A 114 -23.51 3.29 -7.38
N ARG A 115 -23.04 3.60 -8.60
CA ARG A 115 -22.17 2.72 -9.41
C ARG A 115 -20.87 2.32 -8.72
N PHE A 116 -20.39 3.08 -7.73
CA PHE A 116 -19.13 2.79 -7.03
C PHE A 116 -19.31 1.89 -5.81
N ALA A 117 -20.55 1.70 -5.33
CA ALA A 117 -20.82 1.01 -4.07
C ALA A 117 -20.22 -0.40 -4.04
N ASP A 118 -20.42 -1.18 -5.10
CA ASP A 118 -19.96 -2.57 -5.16
C ASP A 118 -18.43 -2.64 -5.18
N ILE A 119 -17.78 -1.85 -6.04
CA ILE A 119 -16.31 -1.87 -6.13
C ILE A 119 -15.67 -1.35 -4.84
N PHE A 120 -16.20 -0.30 -4.21
CA PHE A 120 -15.67 0.22 -2.95
C PHE A 120 -15.84 -0.79 -1.79
N ASN A 121 -16.94 -1.55 -1.76
CA ASN A 121 -17.09 -2.63 -0.79
C ASN A 121 -16.05 -3.75 -1.00
N LEU A 122 -15.66 -4.05 -2.24
CA LEU A 122 -14.61 -5.05 -2.49
C LEU A 122 -13.23 -4.60 -1.97
N TYR A 123 -12.92 -3.29 -2.00
CA TYR A 123 -11.72 -2.76 -1.35
C TYR A 123 -11.77 -2.98 0.18
N ILE A 124 -12.92 -2.72 0.81
CA ILE A 124 -13.11 -2.94 2.25
C ILE A 124 -12.95 -4.42 2.60
N ASP A 125 -13.55 -5.30 1.80
CA ASP A 125 -13.44 -6.75 1.97
C ASP A 125 -11.99 -7.22 1.96
N ARG A 126 -11.19 -6.72 1.01
CA ARG A 126 -9.74 -6.95 0.97
C ARG A 126 -9.05 -6.44 2.23
N LEU A 127 -9.33 -5.21 2.67
CA LEU A 127 -8.70 -4.61 3.85
C LEU A 127 -9.08 -5.33 5.17
N LYS A 128 -10.29 -5.89 5.25
CA LYS A 128 -10.76 -6.71 6.38
C LYS A 128 -10.22 -8.14 6.36
N GLY A 129 -9.34 -8.47 5.41
CA GLY A 129 -8.72 -9.79 5.33
C GLY A 129 -9.65 -10.90 4.87
N LYS A 130 -10.72 -10.57 4.12
CA LYS A 130 -11.49 -11.60 3.41
C LYS A 130 -10.60 -12.33 2.40
N ASN A 131 -11.07 -13.47 1.92
CA ASN A 131 -10.33 -14.27 0.95
C ASN A 131 -10.08 -13.47 -0.34
N VAL A 132 -8.85 -13.04 -0.56
CA VAL A 132 -8.49 -12.17 -1.70
C VAL A 132 -8.76 -12.80 -3.06
N ARG A 133 -8.75 -14.14 -3.19
CA ARG A 133 -9.12 -14.82 -4.45
C ARG A 133 -10.62 -14.69 -4.72
N GLU A 134 -11.45 -14.78 -3.68
CA GLU A 134 -12.89 -14.57 -3.79
C GLU A 134 -13.20 -13.11 -4.14
N VAL A 135 -12.52 -12.16 -3.49
CA VAL A 135 -12.63 -10.73 -3.82
C VAL A 135 -12.27 -10.50 -5.29
N TYR A 136 -11.17 -11.08 -5.78
CA TYR A 136 -10.74 -10.97 -7.19
C TYR A 136 -11.80 -11.46 -8.17
N LEU A 137 -12.41 -12.62 -7.91
CA LEU A 137 -13.49 -13.16 -8.75
C LEU A 137 -14.73 -12.26 -8.77
N ASN A 138 -15.02 -11.56 -7.68
CA ASN A 138 -16.17 -10.66 -7.59
C ASN A 138 -15.95 -9.29 -8.26
N ILE A 139 -14.71 -8.90 -8.59
CA ILE A 139 -14.41 -7.64 -9.30
C ILE A 139 -15.18 -7.55 -10.62
N GLN A 140 -15.28 -8.66 -11.37
CA GLN A 140 -15.99 -8.64 -12.66
C GLN A 140 -17.49 -8.41 -12.51
N LYS A 141 -18.07 -8.78 -11.36
CA LYS A 141 -19.49 -8.50 -11.07
C LYS A 141 -19.72 -7.02 -10.73
N ALA A 142 -18.74 -6.37 -10.13
CA ALA A 142 -18.78 -4.94 -9.80
C ALA A 142 -18.45 -4.03 -11.00
N ARG A 143 -17.78 -4.58 -12.04
CA ARG A 143 -17.40 -3.82 -13.24
C ARG A 143 -18.67 -3.38 -14.00
N ASN A 144 -18.69 -2.11 -14.40
CA ASN A 144 -19.74 -1.53 -15.23
C ASN A 144 -19.14 -0.53 -16.23
N SER A 145 -19.97 0.10 -17.07
CA SER A 145 -19.54 0.99 -18.16
C SER A 145 -18.96 2.33 -17.71
N ASN A 146 -18.91 2.64 -16.42
CA ASN A 146 -18.28 3.86 -15.92
C ASN A 146 -16.75 3.69 -15.88
N VAL A 147 -16.03 4.58 -16.56
CA VAL A 147 -14.57 4.49 -16.71
C VAL A 147 -13.80 4.53 -15.38
N ASP A 148 -14.27 5.32 -14.40
CA ASP A 148 -13.62 5.37 -13.09
C ASP A 148 -13.83 4.05 -12.34
N VAL A 149 -15.00 3.42 -12.46
CA VAL A 149 -15.25 2.08 -11.88
C VAL A 149 -14.31 1.06 -12.53
N GLU A 150 -14.14 1.09 -13.86
CA GLU A 150 -13.19 0.21 -14.54
C GLU A 150 -11.75 0.40 -14.05
N ILE A 151 -11.32 1.65 -13.84
CA ILE A 151 -10.02 1.98 -13.28
C ILE A 151 -9.90 1.43 -11.85
N PHE A 152 -10.88 1.64 -10.98
CA PHE A 152 -10.85 1.09 -9.62
C PHE A 152 -10.84 -0.44 -9.60
N CYS A 153 -11.56 -1.10 -10.53
CA CYS A 153 -11.51 -2.54 -10.70
C CYS A 153 -10.12 -3.03 -11.12
N ASP A 154 -9.47 -2.34 -12.04
CA ASP A 154 -8.13 -2.70 -12.52
C ASP A 154 -7.06 -2.44 -11.44
N ILE A 155 -7.16 -1.33 -10.69
CA ILE A 155 -6.29 -1.05 -9.54
C ILE A 155 -6.49 -2.10 -8.44
N LEU A 156 -7.72 -2.47 -8.12
CA LEU A 156 -7.99 -3.50 -7.09
C LEU A 156 -7.43 -4.85 -7.52
N SER A 157 -7.54 -5.17 -8.81
CA SER A 157 -6.92 -6.36 -9.39
C SER A 157 -5.41 -6.35 -9.19
N MET A 158 -4.73 -5.24 -9.49
CA MET A 158 -3.27 -5.10 -9.28
C MET A 158 -2.88 -5.22 -7.79
N LEU A 159 -3.68 -4.67 -6.87
CA LEU A 159 -3.46 -4.81 -5.43
C LEU A 159 -3.57 -6.26 -4.96
N ILE A 160 -4.59 -6.98 -5.41
CA ILE A 160 -4.78 -8.39 -5.06
C ILE A 160 -3.66 -9.26 -5.64
N LEU A 161 -3.22 -8.97 -6.87
CA LEU A 161 -2.05 -9.61 -7.47
C LEU A 161 -0.81 -9.42 -6.60
N CYS A 162 -0.59 -8.21 -6.05
CA CYS A 162 0.49 -7.98 -5.08
C CYS A 162 0.33 -8.82 -3.80
N ASP A 163 -0.88 -8.96 -3.26
CA ASP A 163 -1.15 -9.77 -2.06
C ASP A 163 -0.93 -11.27 -2.29
N LEU A 164 -1.30 -11.75 -3.49
CA LEU A 164 -1.10 -13.13 -3.93
C LEU A 164 0.37 -13.40 -4.30
N GLY A 165 1.15 -12.34 -4.49
CA GLY A 165 2.50 -12.42 -5.03
C GLY A 165 2.54 -12.89 -6.48
N ASP A 166 1.48 -12.69 -7.26
CA ASP A 166 1.37 -13.05 -8.67
C ASP A 166 1.50 -11.79 -9.53
N PHE A 167 2.56 -11.68 -10.33
CA PHE A 167 2.85 -10.48 -11.13
C PHE A 167 2.63 -10.68 -12.63
N GLY A 168 1.99 -11.78 -13.04
CA GLY A 168 1.82 -12.14 -14.45
C GLY A 168 0.93 -11.17 -15.23
N LEU A 169 -0.16 -10.70 -14.61
CA LEU A 169 -1.19 -9.89 -15.29
C LEU A 169 -1.04 -8.37 -15.08
N MET A 170 -0.03 -7.91 -14.33
CA MET A 170 0.14 -6.51 -13.93
C MET A 170 0.18 -5.54 -15.12
N GLN A 171 0.84 -5.93 -16.22
CA GLN A 171 1.00 -5.07 -17.39
C GLN A 171 -0.35 -4.78 -18.08
N GLY A 172 -1.18 -5.81 -18.25
CA GLY A 172 -2.49 -5.64 -18.90
C GLY A 172 -3.44 -4.73 -18.12
N TYR A 173 -3.38 -4.77 -16.79
CA TYR A 173 -4.13 -3.84 -15.94
C TYR A 173 -3.59 -2.40 -16.06
N LYS A 174 -2.25 -2.23 -15.97
CA LYS A 174 -1.59 -0.93 -16.12
C LYS A 174 -1.95 -0.25 -17.44
N GLU A 175 -1.82 -0.95 -18.56
CA GLU A 175 -2.02 -0.38 -19.90
C GLU A 175 -3.46 0.11 -20.11
N ARG A 176 -4.45 -0.63 -19.58
CA ARG A 176 -5.86 -0.19 -19.64
C ARG A 176 -6.09 1.08 -18.83
N ILE A 177 -5.55 1.14 -17.61
CA ILE A 177 -5.69 2.33 -16.77
C ILE A 177 -4.99 3.52 -17.42
N GLU A 178 -3.76 3.36 -17.90
CA GLU A 178 -3.00 4.44 -18.57
C GLU A 178 -3.70 4.94 -19.84
N LYS A 179 -4.32 4.04 -20.62
CA LYS A 179 -5.14 4.42 -21.78
C LYS A 179 -6.32 5.29 -21.35
N ASN A 180 -7.06 4.89 -20.33
CA ASN A 180 -8.22 5.63 -19.82
C ASN A 180 -7.83 6.99 -19.22
N ILE A 181 -6.72 7.04 -18.49
CA ILE A 181 -6.17 8.29 -17.93
C ILE A 181 -5.74 9.24 -19.03
N ARG A 182 -5.11 8.76 -20.12
CA ARG A 182 -4.57 9.61 -21.18
C ARG A 182 -5.66 10.34 -21.97
N ASP A 183 -6.84 9.74 -22.12
CA ASP A 183 -7.97 10.38 -22.78
C ASP A 183 -8.62 11.43 -21.86
N ASP A 184 -8.41 12.71 -22.18
CA ASP A 184 -8.95 13.85 -21.42
C ASP A 184 -10.49 13.92 -21.43
N LYS A 185 -11.17 13.15 -22.28
CA LYS A 185 -12.63 13.04 -22.29
C LYS A 185 -13.16 12.02 -21.28
N LEU A 186 -12.32 11.05 -20.89
CA LEU A 186 -12.71 9.98 -19.97
C LEU A 186 -12.45 10.37 -18.51
N VAL A 187 -11.23 10.82 -18.20
CA VAL A 187 -10.85 11.26 -16.85
C VAL A 187 -10.56 12.76 -16.87
N THR A 188 -11.62 13.56 -16.66
CA THR A 188 -11.56 15.03 -16.79
C THR A 188 -10.98 15.73 -15.56
N ASN A 189 -11.05 15.10 -14.38
CA ASN A 189 -10.56 15.71 -13.15
C ASN A 189 -9.03 15.54 -13.02
N ILE A 190 -8.32 16.67 -12.99
CA ILE A 190 -6.85 16.69 -12.94
C ILE A 190 -6.26 16.05 -11.68
N PHE A 191 -6.92 16.16 -10.52
CA PHE A 191 -6.44 15.55 -9.29
C PHE A 191 -6.57 14.04 -9.36
N LEU A 192 -7.71 13.55 -9.85
CA LEU A 192 -7.96 12.13 -10.01
C LEU A 192 -7.01 11.50 -11.04
N LYS A 193 -6.77 12.17 -12.16
CA LYS A 193 -5.79 11.77 -13.19
C LYS A 193 -4.39 11.62 -12.59
N SER A 194 -3.97 12.59 -11.77
CA SER A 194 -2.68 12.57 -11.07
C SER A 194 -2.59 11.42 -10.06
N LEU A 195 -3.63 11.25 -9.23
CA LEU A 195 -3.71 10.22 -8.20
C LEU A 195 -3.70 8.80 -8.78
N TYR A 196 -4.51 8.54 -9.81
CA TYR A 196 -4.51 7.24 -10.48
C TYR A 196 -3.14 6.94 -11.13
N GLY A 197 -2.56 7.94 -11.79
CA GLY A 197 -1.24 7.80 -12.41
C GLY A 197 -0.15 7.43 -11.39
N PHE A 198 -0.13 8.13 -10.24
CA PHE A 198 0.78 7.81 -9.15
C PHE A 198 0.54 6.40 -8.60
N TRP A 199 -0.71 6.05 -8.31
CA TRP A 199 -1.07 4.76 -7.72
C TRP A 199 -0.69 3.57 -8.62
N VAL A 200 -1.02 3.64 -9.91
CA VAL A 200 -0.67 2.58 -10.87
C VAL A 200 0.83 2.47 -11.06
N LYS A 201 1.54 3.60 -11.11
CA LYS A 201 2.99 3.60 -11.26
C LYS A 201 3.68 3.00 -10.04
N GLU A 202 3.19 3.24 -8.83
CA GLU A 202 3.70 2.60 -7.61
C GLU A 202 3.54 1.08 -7.66
N LEU A 203 2.34 0.59 -7.98
CA LEU A 203 2.07 -0.85 -8.11
C LEU A 203 2.89 -1.49 -9.22
N TRP A 204 3.07 -0.79 -10.34
CA TRP A 204 3.91 -1.25 -11.45
C TRP A 204 5.39 -1.30 -11.08
N SER A 205 5.90 -0.26 -10.43
CA SER A 205 7.28 -0.22 -9.93
C SER A 205 7.56 -1.42 -9.00
N TYR A 206 6.59 -1.77 -8.15
CA TYR A 206 6.71 -2.98 -7.34
C TYR A 206 6.73 -4.27 -8.17
N SER A 207 5.91 -4.39 -9.22
CA SER A 207 5.97 -5.53 -10.14
C SER A 207 7.34 -5.67 -10.82
N ILE A 208 7.96 -4.56 -11.22
CA ILE A 208 9.31 -4.55 -11.81
C ILE A 208 10.35 -5.06 -10.81
N LEU A 209 10.27 -4.60 -9.56
CA LEU A 209 11.12 -5.08 -8.48
C LEU A 209 10.97 -6.59 -8.29
N ARG A 210 9.73 -7.10 -8.26
CA ARG A 210 9.43 -8.53 -8.08
C ARG A 210 9.88 -9.37 -9.27
N LYS A 211 9.96 -8.79 -10.46
CA LYS A 211 10.63 -9.39 -11.64
C LYS A 211 12.16 -9.31 -11.61
N ASN A 212 12.74 -8.87 -10.49
CA ASN A 212 14.18 -8.72 -10.29
C ASN A 212 14.85 -7.78 -11.30
N ASN A 213 14.13 -6.78 -11.80
CA ASN A 213 14.71 -5.74 -12.64
C ASN A 213 15.08 -4.52 -11.79
N SER A 214 16.18 -4.64 -11.04
CA SER A 214 16.62 -3.65 -10.06
C SER A 214 16.88 -2.27 -10.68
N LEU A 215 17.50 -2.22 -11.87
CA LEU A 215 17.82 -0.96 -12.54
C LEU A 215 16.54 -0.18 -12.90
N GLN A 216 15.60 -0.85 -13.57
CA GLN A 216 14.33 -0.20 -13.92
C GLN A 216 13.54 0.19 -12.67
N PHE A 217 13.53 -0.67 -11.64
CA PHE A 217 12.88 -0.34 -10.37
C PHE A 217 13.44 0.96 -9.77
N VAL A 218 14.77 1.13 -9.72
CA VAL A 218 15.40 2.34 -9.16
C VAL A 218 14.97 3.60 -9.92
N ILE A 219 14.86 3.53 -11.25
CA ILE A 219 14.38 4.65 -12.09
C ILE A 219 12.93 4.98 -11.73
N GLU A 220 12.04 3.98 -11.79
CA GLU A 220 10.60 4.18 -11.57
C GLU A 220 10.28 4.64 -10.15
N ASN A 221 10.93 4.02 -9.16
CA ASN A 221 10.81 4.38 -7.75
C ASN A 221 11.41 5.76 -7.48
N GLY A 222 12.50 6.13 -8.16
CA GLY A 222 13.09 7.47 -8.11
C GLY A 222 12.13 8.54 -8.63
N GLU A 223 11.47 8.29 -9.76
CA GLU A 223 10.46 9.19 -10.32
C GLU A 223 9.22 9.32 -9.43
N LEU A 224 8.80 8.25 -8.73
CA LEU A 224 7.70 8.34 -7.77
C LEU A 224 8.03 9.28 -6.59
N ARG A 225 9.31 9.36 -6.19
CA ARG A 225 9.76 10.26 -5.11
C ARG A 225 9.76 11.74 -5.50
N THR A 226 9.68 12.06 -6.80
CA THR A 226 9.56 13.44 -7.27
C THR A 226 8.10 13.87 -7.45
N TYR A 227 7.14 13.02 -7.07
CA TYR A 227 5.73 13.37 -7.10
C TYR A 227 5.47 14.63 -6.26
N LYS A 228 4.87 15.65 -6.90
CA LYS A 228 4.76 17.02 -6.37
C LYS A 228 4.19 17.08 -4.95
N ASP A 229 3.23 16.24 -4.63
CA ASP A 229 2.48 16.26 -3.37
C ASP A 229 2.86 15.04 -2.48
N ILE A 230 4.02 14.39 -2.70
CA ILE A 230 4.42 13.15 -1.98
C ILE A 230 4.44 13.33 -0.46
N GLU A 231 4.75 14.52 0.03
CA GLU A 231 4.76 14.85 1.47
C GLU A 231 3.38 14.71 2.13
N PHE A 232 2.31 14.78 1.36
CA PHE A 232 0.92 14.58 1.82
C PHE A 232 0.49 13.10 1.72
N PHE A 233 1.40 12.22 1.30
CA PHE A 233 1.20 10.77 1.21
C PHE A 233 2.30 10.00 1.98
N PRO A 234 2.48 10.23 3.29
CA PRO A 234 3.56 9.60 4.07
C PRO A 234 3.51 8.07 4.04
N VAL A 235 2.33 7.46 3.93
CA VAL A 235 2.21 6.00 3.80
C VAL A 235 2.84 5.52 2.48
N MET A 236 2.69 6.29 1.40
CA MET A 236 3.32 5.97 0.13
C MET A 236 4.81 6.23 0.15
N GLU A 237 5.28 7.31 0.77
CA GLU A 237 6.72 7.52 1.00
C GLU A 237 7.36 6.35 1.75
N ALA A 238 6.69 5.86 2.81
CA ALA A 238 7.14 4.70 3.56
C ALA A 238 7.15 3.42 2.69
N LEU A 239 6.16 3.23 1.82
CA LEU A 239 6.15 2.11 0.86
C LEU A 239 7.32 2.17 -0.11
N LEU A 240 7.63 3.34 -0.69
CA LEU A 240 8.78 3.50 -1.58
C LEU A 240 10.10 3.15 -0.85
N ASN A 241 10.20 3.49 0.44
CA ASN A 241 11.31 3.07 1.29
C ASN A 241 11.32 1.55 1.54
N ILE A 242 10.19 0.92 1.86
CA ILE A 242 10.09 -0.54 2.00
C ILE A 242 10.57 -1.24 0.73
N ARG A 243 10.09 -0.82 -0.44
CA ARG A 243 10.49 -1.43 -1.72
C ARG A 243 11.98 -1.21 -2.03
N SER A 244 12.51 -0.04 -1.68
CA SER A 244 13.95 0.20 -1.76
C SER A 244 14.74 -0.74 -0.85
N GLY A 245 14.23 -1.02 0.36
CA GLY A 245 14.82 -1.99 1.28
C GLY A 245 14.80 -3.42 0.74
N GLU A 246 13.68 -3.86 0.16
CA GLU A 246 13.54 -5.17 -0.50
C GLU A 246 14.51 -5.33 -1.67
N ASN A 247 14.73 -4.28 -2.47
CA ASN A 247 15.69 -4.30 -3.59
C ASN A 247 17.13 -4.64 -3.16
N TYR A 248 17.51 -4.30 -1.93
CA TYR A 248 18.84 -4.61 -1.37
C TYR A 248 18.87 -5.79 -0.40
N MET A 249 17.72 -6.41 -0.09
CA MET A 249 17.61 -7.37 1.03
C MET A 249 18.51 -8.60 0.92
N PHE A 250 18.84 -9.01 -0.31
CA PHE A 250 19.71 -10.15 -0.60
C PHE A 250 21.14 -9.78 -0.99
N SER A 251 21.45 -8.49 -1.14
CA SER A 251 22.77 -8.02 -1.63
C SER A 251 23.51 -7.12 -0.63
N ASP A 252 22.80 -6.30 0.15
CA ASP A 252 23.40 -5.36 1.10
C ASP A 252 22.51 -5.16 2.34
N TYR A 253 22.87 -5.85 3.43
CA TYR A 253 22.19 -5.74 4.72
C TYR A 253 22.08 -4.29 5.22
N LYS A 254 23.15 -3.49 5.11
CA LYS A 254 23.19 -2.13 5.69
C LYS A 254 22.26 -1.20 4.92
N LYS A 255 22.30 -1.24 3.59
CA LYS A 255 21.40 -0.44 2.74
C LYS A 255 19.95 -0.87 2.91
N SER A 256 19.69 -2.18 2.91
CA SER A 256 18.33 -2.70 3.13
C SER A 256 17.76 -2.22 4.48
N LEU A 257 18.53 -2.38 5.56
CA LEU A 257 18.13 -1.94 6.89
C LEU A 257 17.95 -0.42 7.01
N TYR A 258 18.77 0.38 6.32
CA TYR A 258 18.62 1.83 6.25
C TYR A 258 17.22 2.20 5.73
N PHE A 259 16.86 1.69 4.54
CA PHE A 259 15.57 2.02 3.92
C PHE A 259 14.38 1.55 4.75
N PHE A 260 14.42 0.34 5.33
CA PHE A 260 13.34 -0.09 6.21
C PHE A 260 13.20 0.77 7.47
N ARG A 261 14.31 1.26 8.03
CA ARG A 261 14.27 2.19 9.17
C ARG A 261 13.68 3.54 8.78
N GLU A 262 14.00 4.06 7.61
CA GLU A 262 13.36 5.27 7.08
C GLU A 262 11.84 5.08 6.95
N ALA A 263 11.39 3.93 6.44
CA ALA A 263 9.96 3.61 6.39
C ALA A 263 9.31 3.59 7.79
N LEU A 264 9.94 2.96 8.79
CA LEU A 264 9.43 2.95 10.16
C LEU A 264 9.42 4.35 10.80
N ASN A 265 10.38 5.21 10.45
CA ASN A 265 10.43 6.59 10.94
C ASN A 265 9.27 7.42 10.39
N VAL A 266 8.97 7.30 9.09
CA VAL A 266 7.80 7.94 8.47
C VAL A 266 6.50 7.41 9.11
N LEU A 267 6.42 6.10 9.36
CA LEU A 267 5.24 5.45 9.96
C LEU A 267 5.20 5.51 11.50
N LYS A 268 6.04 6.33 12.16
CA LYS A 268 6.12 6.36 13.63
C LYS A 268 4.80 6.70 14.33
N GLY A 269 3.97 7.53 13.70
CA GLY A 269 2.64 7.91 14.20
C GLY A 269 1.56 6.86 13.93
N ALA A 270 1.87 5.86 13.10
CA ALA A 270 0.96 4.77 12.71
C ALA A 270 1.53 3.40 13.12
N LYS A 271 2.19 3.33 14.29
CA LYS A 271 2.67 2.06 14.86
C LYS A 271 1.52 1.06 14.97
N GLY A 272 1.76 -0.16 14.51
CA GLY A 272 0.75 -1.22 14.48
C GLY A 272 -0.13 -1.23 13.22
N SER A 273 -0.04 -0.22 12.34
CA SER A 273 -0.65 -0.31 11.01
C SER A 273 -0.07 -1.46 10.19
N LEU A 274 -0.81 -1.92 9.18
CA LEU A 274 -0.36 -2.99 8.29
C LEU A 274 1.00 -2.68 7.67
N LYS A 275 1.21 -1.45 7.19
CA LYS A 275 2.46 -1.04 6.53
C LYS A 275 3.64 -0.97 7.50
N TYR A 276 3.39 -0.55 8.74
CA TYR A 276 4.41 -0.58 9.80
C TYR A 276 4.86 -2.01 10.09
N ASN A 277 3.89 -2.94 10.19
CA ASN A 277 4.16 -4.34 10.47
C ASN A 277 4.89 -5.03 9.31
N ILE A 278 4.59 -4.67 8.05
CA ILE A 278 5.35 -5.15 6.88
C ILE A 278 6.82 -4.74 7.01
N ALA A 279 7.11 -3.44 7.20
CA ALA A 279 8.49 -2.96 7.34
C ALA A 279 9.22 -3.63 8.52
N LEU A 280 8.54 -3.83 9.65
CA LEU A 280 9.11 -4.51 10.81
C LEU A 280 9.41 -5.99 10.54
N ASN A 281 8.49 -6.69 9.86
CA ASN A 281 8.68 -8.08 9.46
C ASN A 281 9.85 -8.21 8.48
N ASP A 282 10.00 -7.30 7.51
CA ASP A 282 11.12 -7.31 6.58
C ASP A 282 12.46 -7.07 7.29
N ILE A 283 12.50 -6.17 8.28
CA ILE A 283 13.67 -5.97 9.14
C ILE A 283 14.03 -7.27 9.88
N ASN A 284 13.04 -7.95 10.45
CA ASN A 284 13.26 -9.20 11.16
C ASN A 284 13.73 -10.30 10.21
N PHE A 285 13.13 -10.39 9.02
CA PHE A 285 13.56 -11.30 7.96
C PHE A 285 15.03 -11.06 7.61
N ILE A 286 15.46 -9.83 7.29
CA ILE A 286 16.86 -9.59 6.91
C ILE A 286 17.83 -9.83 8.07
N ARG A 287 17.43 -9.57 9.32
CA ARG A 287 18.25 -9.91 10.51
C ARG A 287 18.49 -11.41 10.60
N ILE A 288 17.46 -12.22 10.40
CA ILE A 288 17.57 -13.68 10.42
C ILE A 288 18.32 -14.17 9.18
N PHE A 289 18.02 -13.65 7.99
CA PHE A 289 18.66 -14.03 6.73
C PHE A 289 20.17 -13.75 6.74
N TRP A 290 20.60 -12.58 7.22
CA TRP A 290 22.02 -12.23 7.33
C TRP A 290 22.68 -12.66 8.65
N TRP A 291 21.90 -13.16 9.60
CA TRP A 291 22.34 -13.51 10.95
C TRP A 291 23.00 -12.34 11.70
N LYS A 292 22.37 -11.17 11.65
CA LYS A 292 22.86 -9.90 12.22
C LYS A 292 21.79 -9.25 13.08
N ASP A 293 22.22 -8.50 14.12
CA ASP A 293 21.34 -7.76 15.03
C ASP A 293 20.22 -8.61 15.66
N LEU A 294 20.48 -9.90 15.92
CA LEU A 294 19.46 -10.83 16.45
C LEU A 294 18.94 -10.42 17.83
N ASN A 295 19.77 -9.72 18.62
CA ASN A 295 19.39 -9.15 19.93
C ASN A 295 18.35 -8.02 19.83
N LYS A 296 18.04 -7.53 18.63
CA LYS A 296 17.03 -6.49 18.38
C LYS A 296 15.69 -7.06 17.91
N ILE A 297 15.58 -8.38 17.79
CA ILE A 297 14.33 -9.05 17.42
C ILE A 297 13.49 -9.22 18.69
N ASP A 298 12.27 -8.72 18.64
CA ASP A 298 11.23 -9.05 19.62
C ASP A 298 10.58 -10.38 19.19
N PHE A 299 10.96 -11.47 19.87
CA PHE A 299 10.49 -12.81 19.52
C PHE A 299 9.02 -13.04 19.86
N ASP A 300 8.47 -12.30 20.82
CA ASP A 300 7.05 -12.43 21.22
C ASP A 300 6.11 -11.88 20.15
N ARG A 301 6.63 -11.01 19.27
CA ARG A 301 5.90 -10.39 18.16
C ARG A 301 6.39 -10.84 16.79
N LEU A 302 7.32 -11.79 16.74
CA LEU A 302 7.85 -12.29 15.48
C LEU A 302 6.79 -13.13 14.77
N HIS A 303 6.59 -12.87 13.48
CA HIS A 303 5.66 -13.67 12.70
C HIS A 303 6.11 -15.15 12.66
N PRO A 304 5.20 -16.14 12.77
CA PRO A 304 5.58 -17.54 12.95
C PRO A 304 6.47 -18.12 11.86
N ALA A 305 6.32 -17.66 10.61
CA ALA A 305 7.17 -18.13 9.50
C ALA A 305 8.64 -17.68 9.67
N GLU A 306 8.88 -16.44 10.08
CA GLU A 306 10.20 -15.90 10.36
C GLU A 306 10.79 -16.55 11.62
N TYR A 307 9.96 -16.87 12.62
CA TYR A 307 10.41 -17.65 13.78
C TYR A 307 10.85 -19.07 13.37
N ALA A 308 10.11 -19.72 12.47
CA ALA A 308 10.52 -21.00 11.89
C ALA A 308 11.87 -20.89 11.16
N LEU A 309 12.09 -19.83 10.36
CA LEU A 309 13.40 -19.58 9.72
C LEU A 309 14.53 -19.41 10.75
N PHE A 310 14.28 -18.69 11.85
CA PHE A 310 15.24 -18.55 12.93
C PHE A 310 15.60 -19.91 13.57
N LEU A 311 14.58 -20.73 13.85
CA LEU A 311 14.77 -22.07 14.43
C LEU A 311 15.55 -23.01 13.50
N ILE A 312 15.26 -22.97 12.20
CA ILE A 312 16.01 -23.72 11.17
C ILE A 312 17.50 -23.36 11.26
N LYS A 313 17.82 -22.06 11.28
CA LYS A 313 19.21 -21.60 11.39
C LYS A 313 19.89 -21.92 12.73
N LYS A 314 19.11 -22.18 13.79
CA LYS A 314 19.60 -22.71 15.06
C LYS A 314 19.74 -24.23 15.10
N GLY A 315 19.37 -24.95 14.02
CA GLY A 315 19.33 -26.41 13.97
C GLY A 315 18.13 -27.02 14.70
N LYS A 316 17.13 -26.22 15.11
CA LYS A 316 15.92 -26.68 15.80
C LYS A 316 14.83 -27.09 14.80
N ASN A 317 15.17 -28.00 13.89
CA ASN A 317 14.38 -28.33 12.71
C ASN A 317 12.97 -28.84 13.04
N GLN A 318 12.82 -29.75 14.02
CA GLN A 318 11.51 -30.30 14.38
C GLN A 318 10.52 -29.22 14.86
N GLN A 319 11.01 -28.22 15.62
CA GLN A 319 10.16 -27.12 16.09
C GLN A 319 9.70 -26.26 14.90
N ALA A 320 10.59 -25.99 13.95
CA ALA A 320 10.24 -25.26 12.73
C ALA A 320 9.23 -26.02 11.86
N ILE A 321 9.38 -27.34 11.72
CA ILE A 321 8.41 -28.20 11.00
C ILE A 321 7.04 -28.07 11.64
N ASN A 322 6.93 -28.22 12.96
CA ASN A 322 5.65 -28.14 13.66
C ASN A 322 4.93 -26.79 13.39
N ILE A 323 5.67 -25.68 13.43
CA ILE A 323 5.12 -24.34 13.15
C ILE A 323 4.63 -24.24 11.70
N LEU A 324 5.43 -24.69 10.72
CA LEU A 324 5.08 -24.60 9.30
C LEU A 324 3.91 -25.51 8.95
N GLU A 325 3.82 -26.68 9.56
CA GLU A 325 2.69 -27.60 9.40
C GLU A 325 1.40 -27.04 10.00
N GLU A 326 1.49 -26.34 11.14
CA GLU A 326 0.36 -25.63 11.72
C GLU A 326 -0.15 -24.51 10.78
N ILE A 327 0.77 -23.72 10.20
CA ILE A 327 0.42 -22.70 9.19
C ILE A 327 -0.29 -23.35 8.00
N ARG A 328 0.26 -24.46 7.49
CA ARG A 328 -0.29 -25.21 6.36
C ARG A 328 -1.69 -25.73 6.65
N SER A 329 -1.92 -26.28 7.84
CA SER A 329 -3.23 -26.77 8.28
C SER A 329 -4.27 -25.65 8.31
N LYS A 330 -3.92 -24.49 8.89
CA LYS A 330 -4.82 -23.32 8.99
C LYS A 330 -5.16 -22.70 7.63
N ARG A 331 -4.18 -22.62 6.72
CA ARG A 331 -4.32 -21.92 5.43
C ARG A 331 -4.58 -22.83 4.24
N LYS A 332 -4.60 -24.16 4.44
CA LYS A 332 -4.62 -25.22 3.41
C LYS A 332 -3.42 -25.25 2.47
N MET A 333 -2.56 -24.22 2.50
CA MET A 333 -1.36 -24.13 1.66
C MET A 333 -0.30 -23.24 2.31
N LEU A 334 0.96 -23.47 1.93
CA LEU A 334 2.08 -22.60 2.26
C LEU A 334 2.34 -21.62 1.11
N THR A 335 2.86 -20.44 1.44
CA THR A 335 3.45 -19.53 0.45
C THR A 335 4.74 -20.15 -0.13
N PRO A 336 5.22 -19.72 -1.31
CA PRO A 336 6.48 -20.23 -1.85
C PRO A 336 7.63 -20.14 -0.83
N LEU A 337 7.80 -18.99 -0.17
CA LEU A 337 8.85 -18.78 0.83
C LEU A 337 8.73 -19.76 2.02
N GLN A 338 7.51 -20.00 2.51
CA GLN A 338 7.26 -20.97 3.59
C GLN A 338 7.48 -22.42 3.15
N THR A 339 7.18 -22.75 1.88
CA THR A 339 7.52 -24.05 1.30
C THR A 339 9.04 -24.26 1.28
N CYS A 340 9.81 -23.22 0.93
CA CYS A 340 11.27 -23.26 1.04
C CYS A 340 11.72 -23.51 2.48
N TYR A 341 11.15 -22.80 3.47
CA TYR A 341 11.48 -23.03 4.89
C TYR A 341 11.17 -24.46 5.32
N LEU A 342 10.06 -25.04 4.87
CA LEU A 342 9.71 -26.43 5.19
C LEU A 342 10.72 -27.40 4.58
N GLY A 343 11.12 -27.17 3.33
CA GLY A 343 12.18 -27.94 2.67
C GLY A 343 13.50 -27.85 3.43
N MET A 344 13.90 -26.65 3.86
CA MET A 344 15.09 -26.47 4.71
C MET A 344 14.99 -27.26 6.02
N ALA A 345 13.84 -27.19 6.71
CA ALA A 345 13.67 -27.85 8.00
C ALA A 345 13.66 -29.39 7.87
N LYS A 346 13.08 -29.91 6.80
CA LYS A 346 13.03 -31.35 6.48
C LYS A 346 14.28 -31.87 5.79
N GLN A 347 15.21 -30.98 5.39
CA GLN A 347 16.32 -31.29 4.49
C GLN A 347 15.86 -31.93 3.18
N ASP A 348 14.71 -31.47 2.67
CA ASP A 348 14.07 -32.00 1.48
C ASP A 348 14.31 -31.04 0.30
N ILE A 349 15.24 -31.44 -0.57
CA ILE A 349 15.62 -30.68 -1.76
C ILE A 349 14.48 -30.58 -2.78
N HIS A 350 13.56 -31.54 -2.83
CA HIS A 350 12.41 -31.50 -3.73
C HIS A 350 11.41 -30.43 -3.28
N LEU A 351 11.20 -30.24 -1.97
CA LEU A 351 10.40 -29.13 -1.45
C LEU A 351 11.04 -27.76 -1.75
N ILE A 352 12.37 -27.66 -1.69
CA ILE A 352 13.07 -26.42 -2.06
C ILE A 352 12.89 -26.14 -3.57
N LYS A 353 13.02 -27.16 -4.42
CA LYS A 353 12.77 -27.05 -5.86
C LYS A 353 11.32 -26.68 -6.17
N GLN A 354 10.36 -27.29 -5.48
CA GLN A 354 8.95 -26.92 -5.58
C GLN A 354 8.74 -25.44 -5.24
N SER A 355 9.39 -24.91 -4.20
CA SER A 355 9.32 -23.49 -3.90
C SER A 355 9.84 -22.61 -5.04
N ILE A 356 10.93 -23.00 -5.71
CA ILE A 356 11.47 -22.27 -6.86
C ILE A 356 10.43 -22.23 -7.99
N ASP A 357 9.82 -23.37 -8.31
CA ASP A 357 8.80 -23.46 -9.36
C ASP A 357 7.58 -22.62 -9.01
N MET A 358 7.14 -22.63 -7.74
CA MET A 358 6.04 -21.77 -7.27
C MET A 358 6.34 -20.27 -7.46
N PHE A 359 7.55 -19.81 -7.15
CA PHE A 359 7.95 -18.41 -7.39
C PHE A 359 7.94 -18.06 -8.88
N LYS A 360 8.45 -18.96 -9.75
CA LYS A 360 8.51 -18.74 -11.20
C LYS A 360 7.12 -18.67 -11.83
N VAL A 361 6.20 -19.55 -11.43
CA VAL A 361 4.78 -19.50 -11.85
C VAL A 361 4.17 -18.14 -11.51
N ASN A 362 4.50 -17.61 -10.34
CA ASN A 362 4.02 -16.33 -9.84
C ASN A 362 4.74 -15.10 -10.43
N ASN A 363 5.73 -15.28 -11.31
CA ASN A 363 6.58 -14.20 -11.84
C ASN A 363 7.33 -13.41 -10.75
N ASP A 364 7.68 -14.06 -9.64
CA ASP A 364 8.43 -13.47 -8.52
C ASP A 364 9.89 -13.93 -8.53
N PHE A 365 10.69 -13.25 -9.32
CA PHE A 365 12.12 -13.51 -9.51
C PHE A 365 13.01 -12.81 -8.46
N LEU A 366 12.44 -11.96 -7.60
CA LEU A 366 13.21 -11.38 -6.49
C LEU A 366 13.37 -12.39 -5.36
N TYR A 367 12.26 -12.94 -4.86
CA TYR A 367 12.30 -13.86 -3.72
C TYR A 367 12.76 -15.27 -4.11
N VAL A 368 12.68 -15.65 -5.39
CA VAL A 368 13.25 -16.93 -5.86
C VAL A 368 14.74 -17.04 -5.55
N LYS A 369 15.47 -15.92 -5.53
CA LYS A 369 16.90 -15.88 -5.16
C LYS A 369 17.17 -16.49 -3.79
N PHE A 370 16.24 -16.32 -2.84
CA PHE A 370 16.37 -16.97 -1.54
C PHE A 370 16.37 -18.48 -1.69
N ALA A 371 15.39 -19.02 -2.40
CA ALA A 371 15.25 -20.46 -2.59
C ALA A 371 16.40 -21.05 -3.44
N GLU A 372 16.89 -20.33 -4.44
CA GLU A 372 18.06 -20.71 -5.27
C GLU A 372 19.33 -20.79 -4.41
N VAL A 373 19.64 -19.76 -3.61
CA VAL A 373 20.79 -19.78 -2.68
C VAL A 373 20.71 -20.94 -1.69
N ILE A 374 19.50 -21.29 -1.24
CA ILE A 374 19.31 -22.45 -0.36
C ILE A 374 19.48 -23.77 -1.13
N TYR A 375 18.92 -23.88 -2.34
CA TYR A 375 19.03 -25.07 -3.17
C TYR A 375 20.49 -25.40 -3.48
N ASP A 376 21.28 -24.41 -3.91
CA ASP A 376 22.68 -24.59 -4.28
C ASP A 376 23.50 -25.10 -3.09
N LYS A 377 23.29 -24.54 -1.90
CA LYS A 377 23.92 -25.02 -0.66
C LYS A 377 23.59 -26.48 -0.34
N TYR A 378 22.37 -26.93 -0.62
CA TYR A 378 21.98 -28.32 -0.38
C TYR A 378 22.52 -29.26 -1.45
N ALA A 379 22.53 -28.84 -2.71
CA ALA A 379 23.08 -29.61 -3.82
C ALA A 379 24.59 -29.85 -3.64
N GLU A 380 25.34 -28.85 -3.17
CA GLU A 380 26.76 -28.98 -2.83
C GLU A 380 27.03 -29.94 -1.67
N ASN A 381 26.08 -30.17 -0.77
CA ASN A 381 26.24 -31.11 0.36
C ASN A 381 25.86 -32.57 0.00
N ILE A 382 25.35 -32.82 -1.21
CA ILE A 382 24.96 -34.14 -1.71
C ILE A 382 26.07 -34.74 -2.61
N ILE A 383 26.98 -33.91 -3.12
CA ILE A 383 28.17 -34.29 -3.91
C ILE A 383 29.36 -34.42 -2.95
#